data_AF-A0A2D9DK32-F1
#
_entry.id   AF-A0A2D9DK32-F1
#
_cell.length_a   1.000
_cell.length_b   1.000
_cell.length_c   1.000
_cell.angle_alpha   90.00
_cell.angle_beta   90.00
_cell.angle_gamma   90.00
#
_symmetry.space_group_name_H-M   'P 1'
#
loop_
_entity.id
_entity.type
_entity.pdbx_description
1 polymer ?
#
loop_
_entity_poly.entity_id
_entity_poly.type
_entity_poly.pdbx_seq_one_letter_code
_entity_poly.pdbx_strand_id
1 'polypeptide(L)'
;MASILDILNTNLGKELINKASNKTGVSSNNVSSVLGMVLPLILGNFKNKIQEGYSEALNEMLEEAPNPFKFMTVFSQKETKELLQCGHDYGEMILGENFSSVINTISDSLNVDKEAVREITTISIPVVIAILSIQKKKENINKDKDIEDLIDSALGSSSKYNNSFFDTIFNIKNDPNFIPEASEMVIGKKKKKDSILKGYTGGK
;
A
#
# COMPACT_ATOMS: atom_id res chain seq x y z
N MET A 1 -19.82 -5.32 2.80
CA MET A 1 -18.98 -4.86 1.68
C MET A 1 -17.61 -4.60 2.26
N ALA A 2 -16.56 -4.99 1.55
CA ALA A 2 -15.20 -4.67 1.93
C ALA A 2 -15.01 -3.15 1.90
N SER A 3 -14.28 -2.63 2.86
CA SER A 3 -13.90 -1.22 2.97
C SER A 3 -12.41 -1.13 3.27
N ILE A 4 -11.80 0.02 2.98
CA ILE A 4 -10.43 0.33 3.36
C ILE A 4 -10.20 0.11 4.86
N LEU A 5 -11.23 0.26 5.70
CA LEU A 5 -11.13 0.02 7.14
C LEU A 5 -10.91 -1.45 7.49
N ASP A 6 -11.34 -2.38 6.63
CA ASP A 6 -11.12 -3.81 6.85
C ASP A 6 -9.63 -4.16 6.85
N ILE A 7 -8.78 -3.32 6.25
CA ILE A 7 -7.32 -3.45 6.32
C ILE A 7 -6.83 -3.52 7.77
N LEU A 8 -7.45 -2.80 8.71
CA LEU A 8 -7.02 -2.72 10.11
C LEU A 8 -7.11 -4.07 10.82
N ASN A 9 -7.96 -4.97 10.30
CA ASN A 9 -8.13 -6.33 10.81
C ASN A 9 -7.15 -7.34 10.17
N THR A 10 -6.40 -6.92 9.15
CA THR A 10 -5.44 -7.77 8.42
C THR A 10 -4.07 -7.77 9.09
N ASN A 11 -3.19 -8.69 8.66
CA ASN A 11 -1.79 -8.68 9.10
C ASN A 11 -1.06 -7.40 8.70
N LEU A 12 -1.40 -6.83 7.54
CA LEU A 12 -0.85 -5.57 7.08
C LEU A 12 -1.29 -4.41 7.98
N GLY A 13 -2.59 -4.33 8.31
CA GLY A 13 -3.11 -3.30 9.21
C GLY A 13 -2.47 -3.37 10.59
N LYS A 14 -2.30 -4.58 11.14
CA LYS A 14 -1.58 -4.78 12.41
C LYS A 14 -0.13 -4.29 12.34
N GLU A 15 0.56 -4.55 11.23
CA GLU A 15 1.92 -4.09 11.03
C GLU A 15 2.01 -2.57 10.89
N LEU A 16 1.08 -1.96 10.16
CA LEU A 16 0.94 -0.50 10.06
C LEU A 16 0.72 0.14 11.44
N ILE A 17 -0.22 -0.41 12.23
CA ILE A 17 -0.50 0.05 13.59
C ILE A 17 0.78 -0.04 14.46
N ASN A 18 1.50 -1.16 14.39
CA ASN A 18 2.72 -1.35 15.16
C ASN A 18 3.83 -0.38 14.75
N LYS A 19 4.07 -0.19 13.44
CA LYS A 19 5.10 0.74 12.93
C LYS A 19 4.79 2.19 13.33
N ALA A 20 3.54 2.62 13.19
CA ALA A 20 3.13 3.96 13.56
C ALA A 20 3.16 4.18 15.09
N SER A 21 2.75 3.18 15.88
CA SER A 21 2.84 3.22 17.35
C SER A 21 4.29 3.33 17.82
N ASN A 22 5.19 2.49 17.29
CA ASN A 22 6.62 2.54 17.62
C ASN A 22 7.29 3.86 17.24
N LYS A 23 6.85 4.47 16.14
CA LYS A 23 7.42 5.72 15.63
C LYS A 23 6.95 6.94 16.43
N THR A 24 5.70 6.96 16.86
CA THR A 24 5.05 8.12 17.48
C THR A 24 4.98 8.06 19.01
N GLY A 25 5.14 6.86 19.60
CA GLY A 25 4.88 6.62 21.02
C GLY A 25 3.40 6.55 21.40
N VAL A 26 2.48 6.71 20.43
CA VAL A 26 1.03 6.61 20.65
C VAL A 26 0.61 5.15 20.80
N SER A 27 -0.36 4.87 21.68
CA SER A 27 -0.88 3.52 21.88
C SER A 27 -1.48 2.94 20.60
N SER A 28 -1.38 1.62 20.40
CA SER A 28 -1.96 0.93 19.23
C SER A 28 -3.45 1.21 19.05
N ASN A 29 -4.21 1.39 20.14
CA ASN A 29 -5.63 1.73 20.09
C ASN A 29 -5.88 3.13 19.54
N ASN A 30 -5.09 4.12 19.97
CA ASN A 30 -5.20 5.48 19.46
C ASN A 30 -4.71 5.56 18.01
N VAL A 31 -3.65 4.83 17.65
CA VAL A 31 -3.21 4.71 16.25
C VAL A 31 -4.31 4.11 15.37
N SER A 32 -4.95 3.03 15.82
CA SER A 32 -6.07 2.41 15.10
C SER A 32 -7.23 3.40 14.92
N SER A 33 -7.53 4.21 15.94
CA SER A 33 -8.57 5.25 15.88
C SER A 33 -8.23 6.35 14.88
N VAL A 34 -6.98 6.83 14.87
CA VAL A 34 -6.49 7.81 13.88
C VAL A 34 -6.58 7.24 12.47
N LEU A 35 -6.14 5.98 12.28
CA LEU A 35 -6.23 5.30 10.98
C LEU A 35 -7.68 5.14 10.52
N GLY A 36 -8.60 4.85 11.43
CA GLY A 36 -10.03 4.75 11.16
C GLY A 36 -10.65 6.03 10.60
N MET A 37 -10.11 7.20 10.96
CA MET A 37 -10.54 8.49 10.41
C MET A 37 -9.78 8.87 9.15
N VAL A 38 -8.46 8.65 9.13
CA VAL A 38 -7.62 9.19 8.05
C VAL A 38 -7.69 8.37 6.76
N LEU A 39 -7.87 7.05 6.84
CA LEU A 39 -7.92 6.21 5.63
C LEU A 39 -9.08 6.61 4.70
N PRO A 40 -10.34 6.77 5.18
CA PRO A 40 -11.42 7.29 4.33
C PRO A 40 -11.16 8.72 3.85
N LEU A 41 -10.53 9.58 4.67
CA LEU A 41 -10.24 10.97 4.29
C LEU A 41 -9.21 11.07 3.16
N ILE A 42 -8.17 10.22 3.18
CA ILE A 42 -7.19 10.13 2.09
C ILE A 42 -7.89 9.76 0.79
N LEU A 43 -8.73 8.72 0.81
CA LEU A 43 -9.50 8.28 -0.36
C LEU A 43 -10.47 9.36 -0.86
N GLY A 44 -11.16 10.05 0.04
CA GLY A 44 -12.05 11.15 -0.32
C GLY A 44 -11.30 12.31 -0.98
N ASN A 45 -10.14 12.70 -0.45
CA ASN A 45 -9.31 13.74 -1.07
C ASN A 45 -8.75 13.29 -2.42
N PHE A 46 -8.34 12.03 -2.55
CA PHE A 46 -7.91 11.47 -3.83
C PHE A 46 -9.01 11.60 -4.89
N LYS A 47 -10.25 11.22 -4.53
CA LYS A 47 -11.42 11.38 -5.40
C LYS A 47 -11.67 12.85 -5.77
N ASN A 48 -11.61 13.76 -4.80
CA ASN A 48 -11.78 15.18 -5.06
C ASN A 48 -10.72 15.70 -6.04
N LYS A 49 -9.46 15.27 -5.90
CA LYS A 49 -8.38 15.66 -6.81
C LYS A 49 -8.60 15.17 -8.25
N ILE A 50 -9.15 13.98 -8.45
CA ILE A 50 -9.59 13.52 -9.78
C ILE A 50 -10.63 14.50 -10.36
N GLN A 51 -11.63 14.88 -9.57
CA GLN A 51 -12.70 15.78 -9.98
C GLN A 51 -12.23 17.23 -10.21
N GLU A 52 -11.17 17.65 -9.53
CA GLU A 52 -10.47 18.93 -9.74
C GLU A 52 -9.60 18.94 -11.01
N GLY A 53 -9.46 17.82 -11.72
CA GLY A 53 -8.72 17.72 -12.98
C GLY A 53 -7.28 17.22 -12.83
N TYR A 54 -6.89 16.67 -11.68
CA TYR A 54 -5.55 16.07 -11.46
C TYR A 54 -5.48 14.59 -11.83
N SER A 55 -6.42 14.08 -12.64
CA SER A 55 -6.55 12.65 -12.91
C SER A 55 -5.32 12.04 -13.58
N GLU A 56 -4.69 12.76 -14.51
CA GLU A 56 -3.47 12.31 -15.21
C GLU A 56 -2.31 12.10 -14.23
N ALA A 57 -2.00 13.11 -13.40
CA ALA A 57 -0.93 13.03 -12.40
C ALA A 57 -1.18 11.94 -11.35
N LEU A 58 -2.44 11.76 -10.93
CA LEU A 58 -2.81 10.71 -10.00
C LEU A 58 -2.75 9.32 -10.65
N ASN A 59 -3.10 9.20 -11.92
CA ASN A 59 -2.97 7.95 -12.66
C ASN A 59 -1.50 7.57 -12.82
N GLU A 60 -0.64 8.52 -13.19
CA GLU A 60 0.82 8.36 -13.23
C GLU A 60 1.36 7.94 -11.86
N MET A 61 0.95 8.61 -10.77
CA MET A 61 1.31 8.21 -9.40
C MET A 61 0.99 6.73 -9.12
N LEU A 62 -0.22 6.26 -9.50
CA LEU A 62 -0.62 4.87 -9.28
C LEU A 62 0.16 3.87 -10.17
N GLU A 63 0.63 4.30 -11.34
CA GLU A 63 1.42 3.49 -12.27
C GLU A 63 2.89 3.40 -11.84
N GLU A 64 3.46 4.52 -11.42
CA GLU A 64 4.84 4.68 -10.96
C GLU A 64 5.07 4.18 -9.53
N ALA A 65 4.00 4.00 -8.74
CA ALA A 65 4.07 3.44 -7.41
C ALA A 65 5.02 2.22 -7.41
N PRO A 66 6.04 2.19 -6.51
CA PRO A 66 7.05 1.14 -6.51
C PRO A 66 6.36 -0.21 -6.56
N ASN A 67 6.84 -1.16 -7.39
CA ASN A 67 6.17 -2.46 -7.65
C ASN A 67 5.33 -2.84 -6.43
N PRO A 68 3.99 -2.74 -6.50
CA PRO A 68 3.20 -2.63 -5.27
C PRO A 68 3.38 -3.80 -4.30
N PHE A 69 3.72 -4.98 -4.82
CA PHE A 69 4.06 -6.17 -4.02
C PHE A 69 5.46 -6.07 -3.39
N LYS A 70 6.44 -5.57 -4.16
CA LYS A 70 7.74 -5.17 -3.61
C LYS A 70 7.54 -4.09 -2.56
N PHE A 71 6.70 -3.08 -2.79
CA PHE A 71 6.38 -2.04 -1.83
C PHE A 71 5.81 -2.64 -0.54
N MET A 72 4.91 -3.63 -0.59
CA MET A 72 4.41 -4.26 0.64
C MET A 72 5.50 -5.07 1.36
N THR A 73 6.32 -5.81 0.63
CA THR A 73 7.46 -6.57 1.17
C THR A 73 8.48 -5.63 1.82
N VAL A 74 8.77 -4.54 1.13
CA VAL A 74 9.64 -3.44 1.51
C VAL A 74 9.01 -2.65 2.67
N PHE A 75 7.71 -2.44 2.72
CA PHE A 75 7.01 -1.80 3.83
C PHE A 75 7.21 -2.62 5.10
N SER A 76 7.09 -3.95 4.98
CA SER A 76 7.37 -4.83 6.11
C SER A 76 8.85 -4.79 6.54
N GLN A 77 9.78 -4.73 5.58
CA GLN A 77 11.23 -4.84 5.82
C GLN A 77 11.98 -3.52 6.06
N LYS A 78 11.48 -2.38 5.57
CA LYS A 78 12.13 -1.07 5.63
C LYS A 78 11.94 -0.37 6.97
N GLU A 79 12.85 0.55 7.22
CA GLU A 79 12.77 1.52 8.30
C GLU A 79 11.67 2.54 8.05
N THR A 80 11.01 2.98 9.12
CA THR A 80 9.90 3.94 9.07
C THR A 80 10.24 5.26 8.36
N LYS A 81 11.51 5.64 8.31
CA LYS A 81 11.98 6.87 7.65
C LYS A 81 11.66 6.90 6.15
N GLU A 82 11.80 5.78 5.46
CA GLU A 82 11.55 5.71 4.02
C GLU A 82 10.05 5.76 3.70
N LEU A 83 9.22 5.28 4.62
CA LEU A 83 7.76 5.42 4.55
C LEU A 83 7.32 6.87 4.75
N LEU A 84 7.98 7.59 5.66
CA LEU A 84 7.69 9.00 5.90
C LEU A 84 7.99 9.85 4.67
N GLN A 85 9.14 9.65 4.02
CA GLN A 85 9.48 10.41 2.80
C GLN A 85 8.44 10.18 1.69
N CYS A 86 8.15 8.92 1.39
CA CYS A 86 7.15 8.56 0.38
C CYS A 86 5.75 9.10 0.73
N GLY A 87 5.39 9.07 2.00
CA GLY A 87 4.12 9.63 2.49
C GLY A 87 4.04 11.14 2.40
N HIS A 88 5.15 11.86 2.53
CA HIS A 88 5.19 13.30 2.31
C HIS A 88 4.93 13.64 0.84
N ASP A 89 5.65 12.97 -0.08
CA ASP A 89 5.54 13.22 -1.52
C ASP A 89 4.11 12.96 -2.02
N TYR A 90 3.52 11.82 -1.64
CA TYR A 90 2.13 11.51 -1.99
C TYR A 90 1.11 12.35 -1.23
N GLY A 91 1.40 12.70 0.02
CA GLY A 91 0.52 13.53 0.83
C GLY A 91 0.37 14.94 0.28
N GLU A 92 1.43 15.52 -0.25
CA GLU A 92 1.36 16.83 -0.92
C GLU A 92 0.43 16.78 -2.14
N MET A 93 0.52 15.75 -2.97
CA MET A 93 -0.32 15.62 -4.17
C MET A 93 -1.79 15.35 -3.84
N ILE A 94 -2.07 14.50 -2.85
CA ILE A 94 -3.44 14.04 -2.53
C ILE A 94 -4.15 15.01 -1.59
N LEU A 95 -3.49 15.36 -0.49
CA LEU A 95 -4.09 16.14 0.57
C LEU A 95 -3.77 17.63 0.43
N GLY A 96 -2.60 17.99 -0.11
CA GLY A 96 -2.20 19.37 -0.38
C GLY A 96 -2.54 20.33 0.77
N GLU A 97 -3.29 21.38 0.46
CA GLU A 97 -3.72 22.40 1.43
C GLU A 97 -4.61 21.84 2.56
N ASN A 98 -5.34 20.75 2.31
CA ASN A 98 -6.21 20.12 3.31
C ASN A 98 -5.44 19.35 4.38
N PHE A 99 -4.14 19.05 4.15
CA PHE A 99 -3.35 18.23 5.06
C PHE A 99 -3.40 18.76 6.50
N SER A 100 -3.12 20.05 6.70
CA SER A 100 -3.14 20.67 8.03
C SER A 100 -4.53 20.62 8.69
N SER A 101 -5.59 20.87 7.92
CA SER A 101 -6.97 20.83 8.40
C SER A 101 -7.37 19.42 8.86
N VAL A 102 -7.00 18.39 8.09
CA VAL A 102 -7.20 16.98 8.43
C VAL A 102 -6.50 16.62 9.73
N ILE A 103 -5.21 16.99 9.88
CA ILE A 103 -4.44 16.72 11.10
C ILE A 103 -5.09 17.38 12.32
N ASN A 104 -5.44 18.67 12.22
CA ASN A 104 -6.07 19.40 13.33
C ASN A 104 -7.40 18.75 13.75
N THR A 105 -8.26 18.46 12.78
CA THR A 105 -9.59 17.88 13.04
C THR A 105 -9.48 16.54 13.76
N ILE A 106 -8.59 15.66 13.31
CA ILE A 106 -8.41 14.33 13.92
C ILE A 106 -7.76 14.46 15.30
N SER A 107 -6.74 15.31 15.44
CA SER A 107 -6.07 15.57 16.71
C SER A 107 -7.05 16.04 17.78
N ASP A 108 -7.89 17.03 17.44
CA ASP A 108 -8.91 17.59 18.34
C ASP A 108 -9.99 16.54 18.66
N SER A 109 -10.42 15.74 17.67
CA SER A 109 -11.46 14.72 17.85
C SER A 109 -11.02 13.54 18.72
N LEU A 110 -9.75 13.16 18.66
CA LEU A 110 -9.23 11.96 19.35
C LEU A 110 -8.37 12.30 20.58
N ASN A 111 -8.12 13.59 20.83
CA ASN A 111 -7.19 14.07 21.85
C ASN A 111 -5.81 13.40 21.73
N VAL A 112 -5.30 13.33 20.50
CA VAL A 112 -3.97 12.80 20.16
C VAL A 112 -3.09 13.95 19.67
N ASP A 113 -1.81 13.94 20.04
CA ASP A 113 -0.86 14.98 19.62
C ASP A 113 -0.83 15.18 18.09
N LYS A 114 -0.75 16.44 17.65
CA LYS A 114 -0.84 16.82 16.23
C LYS A 114 0.30 16.24 15.41
N GLU A 115 1.52 16.24 15.95
CA GLU A 115 2.67 15.68 15.23
C GLU A 115 2.58 14.15 15.17
N ALA A 116 2.06 13.50 16.22
CA ALA A 116 1.76 12.08 16.13
C ALA A 116 0.68 11.76 15.08
N VAL A 117 -0.43 12.50 15.03
CA VAL A 117 -1.47 12.34 13.99
C VAL A 117 -0.88 12.57 12.60
N ARG A 118 -0.01 13.59 12.45
CA ARG A 118 0.74 13.86 11.21
C ARG A 118 1.55 12.66 10.78
N GLU A 119 2.39 12.12 11.66
CA GLU A 119 3.24 10.97 11.33
C GLU A 119 2.43 9.71 11.01
N ILE A 120 1.36 9.42 11.77
CA ILE A 120 0.45 8.29 11.49
C ILE A 120 -0.17 8.45 10.10
N THR A 121 -0.66 9.66 9.78
CA THR A 121 -1.24 10.00 8.48
C THR A 121 -0.21 9.78 7.37
N THR A 122 0.99 10.35 7.50
CA THR A 122 2.07 10.23 6.52
C THR A 122 2.43 8.76 6.26
N ILE A 123 2.56 7.93 7.31
CA ILE A 123 2.88 6.50 7.15
C ILE A 123 1.76 5.74 6.44
N SER A 124 0.50 6.16 6.61
CA SER A 124 -0.67 5.48 6.03
C SER A 124 -0.87 5.75 4.53
N ILE A 125 -0.44 6.91 4.03
CA ILE A 125 -0.67 7.32 2.63
C ILE A 125 -0.06 6.32 1.64
N PRO A 126 1.23 5.94 1.75
CA PRO A 126 1.81 4.95 0.85
C PRO A 126 1.09 3.59 0.86
N VAL A 127 0.48 3.20 1.98
CA VAL A 127 -0.30 1.96 2.08
C VAL A 127 -1.59 2.05 1.26
N VAL A 128 -2.29 3.19 1.33
CA VAL A 128 -3.49 3.44 0.50
C VAL A 128 -3.12 3.39 -0.98
N ILE A 129 -2.03 4.06 -1.37
CA ILE A 129 -1.55 4.10 -2.76
C ILE A 129 -1.16 2.72 -3.26
N ALA A 130 -0.42 1.95 -2.47
CA ALA A 130 -0.08 0.59 -2.84
C ALA A 130 -1.30 -0.30 -3.10
N ILE A 131 -2.33 -0.22 -2.24
CA ILE A 131 -3.57 -0.99 -2.43
C ILE A 131 -4.29 -0.57 -3.70
N LEU A 132 -4.45 0.73 -3.94
CA LEU A 132 -5.09 1.25 -5.15
C LEU A 132 -4.31 0.86 -6.40
N SER A 133 -2.98 0.92 -6.37
CA SER A 133 -2.11 0.51 -7.48
C SER A 133 -2.19 -1.00 -7.77
N ILE A 134 -2.23 -1.86 -6.75
CA ILE A 134 -2.44 -3.31 -6.93
C ILE A 134 -3.79 -3.55 -7.60
N GLN A 135 -4.82 -2.91 -7.06
CA GLN A 135 -6.19 -3.10 -7.53
C GLN A 135 -6.38 -2.59 -8.96
N LYS A 136 -5.81 -1.42 -9.30
CA LYS A 136 -5.76 -0.88 -10.67
C LYS A 136 -5.14 -1.88 -11.64
N LYS A 137 -4.01 -2.49 -11.28
CA LYS A 137 -3.32 -3.50 -12.10
C LYS A 137 -4.15 -4.77 -12.25
N LYS A 138 -4.72 -5.29 -11.16
CA LYS A 138 -5.56 -6.50 -11.15
C LYS A 138 -6.80 -6.36 -12.03
N GLU A 139 -7.42 -5.19 -12.02
CA GLU A 139 -8.65 -4.88 -12.77
C GLU A 139 -8.39 -4.26 -14.15
N ASN A 140 -7.13 -4.08 -14.54
CA ASN A 140 -6.73 -3.42 -15.80
C ASN A 140 -7.39 -2.05 -16.00
N ILE A 141 -7.44 -1.25 -14.93
CA ILE A 141 -8.06 0.08 -14.92
C ILE A 141 -7.13 1.10 -15.58
N ASN A 142 -7.64 1.78 -16.61
CA ASN A 142 -6.93 2.79 -17.39
C ASN A 142 -7.77 4.06 -17.63
N LYS A 143 -8.94 4.20 -16.99
CA LYS A 143 -9.85 5.33 -17.17
C LYS A 143 -10.18 5.96 -15.82
N ASP A 144 -10.25 7.29 -15.79
CA ASP A 144 -10.52 8.07 -14.58
C ASP A 144 -11.78 7.63 -13.85
N LYS A 145 -12.88 7.42 -14.58
CA LYS A 145 -14.14 6.93 -14.01
C LYS A 145 -13.99 5.58 -13.32
N ASP A 146 -13.17 4.69 -13.87
CA ASP A 146 -12.94 3.37 -13.26
C ASP A 146 -12.05 3.48 -12.01
N ILE A 147 -11.18 4.50 -11.93
CA ILE A 147 -10.41 4.85 -10.72
C ILE A 147 -11.35 5.43 -9.65
N GLU A 148 -12.29 6.31 -10.01
CA GLU A 148 -13.31 6.80 -9.08
C GLU A 148 -14.17 5.64 -8.53
N ASP A 149 -14.61 4.72 -9.40
CA ASP A 149 -15.37 3.53 -8.99
C ASP A 149 -14.54 2.60 -8.08
N LEU A 150 -13.23 2.54 -8.28
CA LEU A 150 -12.29 1.85 -7.41
C LEU A 150 -12.24 2.51 -6.02
N ILE A 151 -12.10 3.83 -5.98
CA ILE A 151 -12.11 4.58 -4.71
C ILE A 151 -13.45 4.42 -4.00
N ASP A 152 -14.57 4.47 -4.72
CA ASP A 152 -15.90 4.23 -4.16
C ASP A 152 -16.05 2.80 -3.63
N SER A 153 -15.45 1.82 -4.30
CA SER A 153 -15.41 0.44 -3.79
C SER A 153 -14.58 0.34 -2.51
N ALA A 154 -13.44 1.03 -2.44
CA ALA A 154 -12.60 1.08 -1.24
C ALA A 154 -13.28 1.85 -0.08
N LEU A 155 -14.07 2.89 -0.37
CA LEU A 155 -14.89 3.58 0.63
C LEU A 155 -16.11 2.74 1.08
N GLY A 156 -16.43 1.66 0.37
CA GLY A 156 -17.60 0.83 0.62
C GLY A 156 -18.91 1.46 0.12
N SER A 157 -18.85 2.53 -0.67
CA SER A 157 -20.00 3.18 -1.33
C SER A 157 -20.38 2.52 -2.66
N SER A 158 -19.51 1.68 -3.21
CA SER A 158 -19.74 0.88 -4.41
C SER A 158 -19.38 -0.59 -4.18
N SER A 159 -20.03 -1.49 -4.92
CA SER A 159 -19.71 -2.92 -4.91
C SER A 159 -18.94 -3.38 -6.14
N LYS A 160 -18.58 -2.48 -7.07
CA LYS A 160 -18.03 -2.84 -8.40
C LYS A 160 -16.77 -3.71 -8.30
N TYR A 161 -15.86 -3.38 -7.39
CA TYR A 161 -14.60 -4.10 -7.17
C TYR A 161 -14.51 -4.80 -5.81
N ASN A 162 -15.63 -4.96 -5.11
CA ASN A 162 -15.68 -5.42 -3.72
C ASN A 162 -14.92 -6.75 -3.50
N ASN A 163 -15.17 -7.76 -4.33
CA ASN A 163 -14.56 -9.09 -4.16
C ASN A 163 -13.05 -9.04 -4.39
N SER A 164 -12.61 -8.40 -5.47
CA SER A 164 -11.20 -8.33 -5.79
C SER A 164 -10.42 -7.41 -4.85
N PHE A 165 -11.05 -6.36 -4.33
CA PHE A 165 -10.53 -5.52 -3.27
C PHE A 165 -10.38 -6.29 -1.95
N PHE A 166 -11.41 -7.06 -1.55
CA PHE A 166 -11.34 -7.96 -0.39
C PHE A 166 -10.16 -8.94 -0.54
N ASP A 167 -10.03 -9.57 -1.69
CA ASP A 167 -8.91 -10.46 -1.97
C ASP A 167 -7.56 -9.74 -1.84
N THR A 168 -7.45 -8.52 -2.37
CA THR A 168 -6.22 -7.72 -2.27
C THR A 168 -5.86 -7.48 -0.81
N ILE A 169 -6.76 -6.92 0.02
CA ILE A 169 -6.42 -6.57 1.41
C ILE A 169 -6.12 -7.81 2.29
N PHE A 170 -6.76 -8.95 2.04
CA PHE A 170 -6.57 -10.17 2.84
C PHE A 170 -5.43 -11.08 2.33
N ASN A 171 -5.19 -11.11 1.01
CA ASN A 171 -4.23 -12.02 0.38
C ASN A 171 -2.96 -11.34 -0.16
N ILE A 172 -2.68 -10.07 0.20
CA ILE A 172 -1.42 -9.39 -0.17
C ILE A 172 -0.15 -10.24 0.13
N LYS A 173 -0.18 -11.16 1.11
CA LYS A 173 0.94 -12.08 1.42
C LYS A 173 0.93 -13.42 0.66
N ASN A 174 -0.19 -13.80 0.05
CA ASN A 174 -0.43 -15.13 -0.53
C ASN A 174 -0.72 -15.09 -2.05
N ASP A 175 -0.53 -13.95 -2.72
CA ASP A 175 -0.69 -13.85 -4.17
C ASP A 175 0.33 -14.79 -4.85
N PRO A 176 -0.02 -15.70 -5.76
CA PRO A 176 0.95 -16.55 -6.45
C PRO A 176 1.95 -15.78 -7.33
N ASN A 177 1.69 -14.50 -7.62
CA ASN A 177 2.66 -13.57 -8.21
C ASN A 177 3.55 -12.87 -7.15
N PHE A 178 3.26 -13.06 -5.87
CA PHE A 178 4.18 -12.88 -4.75
C PHE A 178 5.15 -14.07 -4.74
N ILE A 179 6.01 -14.15 -5.76
CA ILE A 179 7.24 -14.90 -5.64
C ILE A 179 8.25 -13.91 -5.05
N PRO A 180 8.70 -14.11 -3.80
CA PRO A 180 9.90 -13.43 -3.37
C PRO A 180 11.03 -13.96 -4.26
N GLU A 181 11.54 -13.13 -5.18
CA GLU A 181 12.82 -13.35 -5.90
C GLU A 181 14.02 -13.34 -4.93
N ALA A 182 13.87 -13.95 -3.76
CA ALA A 182 14.90 -14.21 -2.77
C ALA A 182 14.76 -15.61 -2.15
N SER A 183 13.98 -16.51 -2.77
CA SER A 183 13.84 -17.91 -2.32
C SER A 183 14.43 -18.94 -3.32
N GLU A 184 14.78 -18.53 -4.53
CA GLU A 184 15.27 -19.48 -5.56
C GLU A 184 16.79 -19.74 -5.52
N MET A 185 17.54 -19.08 -4.62
CA MET A 185 18.97 -19.41 -4.44
C MET A 185 19.26 -20.42 -3.31
N VAL A 186 18.27 -20.84 -2.51
CA VAL A 186 18.54 -21.59 -1.25
C VAL A 186 17.85 -22.96 -1.14
N ILE A 187 17.24 -23.49 -2.21
CA ILE A 187 16.75 -24.89 -2.20
C ILE A 187 17.34 -25.65 -3.38
N GLY A 188 18.47 -26.28 -3.12
CA GLY A 188 19.26 -27.00 -4.12
C GLY A 188 18.50 -28.15 -4.79
N LYS A 189 18.63 -28.22 -6.11
CA LYS A 189 18.60 -29.51 -6.83
C LYS A 189 20.02 -30.02 -6.99
N LYS A 190 20.44 -30.81 -6.01
CA LYS A 190 21.36 -31.93 -6.30
C LYS A 190 20.59 -32.95 -7.15
N LYS A 191 21.04 -33.19 -8.38
CA LYS A 191 21.02 -34.53 -8.97
C LYS A 191 22.40 -34.82 -9.57
N LYS A 192 23.15 -35.63 -8.82
CA LYS A 192 24.23 -36.48 -9.34
C LYS A 192 23.70 -37.35 -10.48
N LYS A 193 24.50 -37.56 -11.52
CA LYS A 193 24.90 -38.92 -11.94
C LYS A 193 26.14 -38.88 -12.82
N ASP A 194 27.06 -39.77 -12.47
CA ASP A 194 28.33 -40.07 -13.08
C ASP A 194 28.22 -40.51 -14.54
N SER A 195 29.34 -40.26 -15.24
CA SER A 195 29.93 -41.03 -16.34
C SER A 195 29.07 -41.40 -17.54
N ILE A 196 29.63 -41.21 -18.74
CA ILE A 196 29.72 -42.22 -19.83
C ILE A 196 30.11 -41.48 -21.14
N LEU A 197 31.35 -41.72 -21.57
CA LEU A 197 31.79 -41.81 -22.98
C LEU A 197 31.93 -40.57 -23.89
N LYS A 198 33.05 -40.62 -24.63
CA LYS A 198 33.33 -40.07 -25.98
C LYS A 198 33.59 -38.56 -26.02
N GLY A 199 34.82 -38.07 -26.18
CA GLY A 199 35.84 -38.50 -27.14
C GLY A 199 35.86 -37.49 -28.29
N TYR A 200 36.81 -36.54 -28.27
CA TYR A 200 37.23 -35.66 -29.37
C TYR A 200 38.54 -35.01 -28.88
N THR A 201 39.73 -35.52 -29.22
CA THR A 201 40.54 -35.17 -30.41
C THR A 201 40.58 -33.68 -30.71
N GLY A 202 41.76 -33.05 -30.63
CA GLY A 202 41.99 -31.76 -31.31
C GLY A 202 43.11 -30.86 -30.76
N GLY A 203 44.37 -31.26 -30.99
CA GLY A 203 45.54 -30.41 -31.30
C GLY A 203 45.84 -29.13 -30.51
N LYS A 204 46.93 -29.14 -29.75
CA LYS A 204 48.26 -28.65 -30.16
C LYS A 204 49.32 -29.13 -29.16
#